data_AF-A0A3C0GE85-F1
#
_entry.id   AF-A0A3C0GE85-F1
#
_cell.length_a   1.000
_cell.length_b   1.000
_cell.length_c   1.000
_cell.angle_alpha   90.00
_cell.angle_beta   90.00
_cell.angle_gamma   90.00
#
_symmetry.space_group_name_H-M   'P 1'
#
loop_
_entity.id
_entity.type
_entity.pdbx_description
1 polymer ?
#
loop_
_entity_poly.entity_id
_entity_poly.type
_entity_poly.pdbx_seq_one_letter_code
_entity_poly.pdbx_strand_id
1 'polypeptide(L)'
;MSGGNEEQLIEVFKYVNQGDWVFSSWRNHYHALLHGVPHEHLYELITAGKSMSVFCDEPKMYTSSIVGGIIPIALGAAQALKFKDSDNKVWCFIGDMTSETGVFHEAYKYPRCHNLPLEFVIEDNDMSTNTPTSETWNNQKTPHPEDVFYYSYERVYPHHGTGQWILF
;
A
#
# COMPACT_ATOMS: atom_id res chain seq x y z
N MET A 1 13.88 -4.24 1.74
CA MET A 1 12.50 -4.75 1.71
C MET A 1 12.43 -6.00 2.57
N SER A 2 11.32 -6.23 3.25
CA SER A 2 11.14 -7.35 4.18
C SER A 2 11.07 -8.71 3.46
N GLY A 3 10.71 -8.73 2.17
CA GLY A 3 10.55 -9.96 1.38
C GLY A 3 9.38 -10.84 1.82
N GLY A 4 9.03 -11.82 0.99
CA GLY A 4 8.05 -12.86 1.30
C GLY A 4 6.66 -12.63 0.74
N ASN A 5 6.43 -11.55 -0.01
CA ASN A 5 5.13 -11.22 -0.60
C ASN A 5 5.16 -10.97 -2.11
N GLU A 6 6.26 -11.32 -2.77
CA GLU A 6 6.49 -11.03 -4.19
C GLU A 6 5.46 -11.72 -5.09
N GLU A 7 5.13 -12.99 -4.82
CA GLU A 7 4.15 -13.76 -5.62
C GLU A 7 2.74 -13.16 -5.50
N GLN A 8 2.32 -12.84 -4.27
CA GLN A 8 1.01 -12.24 -4.00
C GLN A 8 0.88 -10.88 -4.67
N LEU A 9 1.94 -10.06 -4.62
CA LEU A 9 1.97 -8.78 -5.34
C LEU A 9 1.85 -8.98 -6.85
N ILE A 10 2.59 -9.92 -7.44
CA ILE A 10 2.48 -10.22 -8.88
C ILE A 10 1.05 -10.62 -9.24
N GLU A 11 0.38 -11.44 -8.42
CA GLU A 11 -1.02 -11.81 -8.64
C GLU A 11 -1.97 -10.61 -8.57
N VAL A 12 -1.83 -9.73 -7.58
CA VAL A 12 -2.65 -8.51 -7.47
C VAL A 12 -2.43 -7.59 -8.67
N PHE A 13 -1.19 -7.41 -9.12
CA PHE A 13 -0.87 -6.52 -10.24
C PHE A 13 -1.38 -7.01 -11.60
N LYS A 14 -1.85 -8.26 -11.73
CA LYS A 14 -2.58 -8.72 -12.93
C LYS A 14 -3.93 -8.00 -13.12
N TYR A 15 -4.48 -7.42 -12.06
CA TYR A 15 -5.75 -6.67 -12.10
C TYR A 15 -5.55 -5.16 -12.25
N VAL A 16 -4.31 -4.67 -12.08
CA VAL A 16 -3.96 -3.25 -12.15
C VAL A 16 -3.68 -2.87 -13.60
N ASN A 17 -4.44 -1.92 -14.16
CA ASN A 17 -4.20 -1.45 -15.51
C ASN A 17 -3.15 -0.33 -15.55
N GLN A 18 -2.55 -0.11 -16.72
CA GLN A 18 -1.55 0.95 -16.92
C GLN A 18 -2.12 2.36 -16.66
N GLY A 19 -3.42 2.57 -16.88
CA GLY A 19 -4.10 3.84 -16.65
C GLY A 19 -4.51 4.11 -15.21
N ASP A 20 -4.52 3.07 -14.37
CA ASP A 20 -4.94 3.12 -12.97
C ASP A 20 -3.94 3.91 -12.11
N TRP A 21 -4.42 4.43 -10.99
CA TRP A 21 -3.54 5.01 -9.97
C TRP A 21 -3.10 3.97 -8.97
N VAL A 22 -1.81 3.95 -8.64
CA VAL A 22 -1.25 3.15 -7.55
C VAL A 22 -0.80 4.06 -6.40
N PHE A 23 -1.45 3.88 -5.26
CA PHE A 23 -1.13 4.55 -4.00
C PHE A 23 -0.47 3.55 -3.05
N SER A 24 0.68 3.90 -2.51
CA SER A 24 1.43 3.01 -1.61
C SER A 24 2.11 3.74 -0.44
N SER A 25 2.53 2.96 0.54
CA SER A 25 3.26 3.42 1.73
C SER A 25 4.77 3.59 1.44
N TRP A 26 5.61 3.55 2.48
CA TRP A 26 7.07 3.57 2.36
C TRP A 26 7.63 2.31 1.67
N ARG A 27 6.90 1.20 1.64
CA ARG A 27 7.31 -0.04 0.96
C ARG A 27 6.75 -0.07 -0.47
N ASN A 28 7.30 0.78 -1.33
CA ASN A 28 6.71 1.05 -2.64
C ASN A 28 7.54 0.58 -3.85
N HIS A 29 8.78 0.12 -3.68
CA HIS A 29 9.64 -0.18 -4.84
C HIS A 29 9.12 -1.31 -5.71
N TYR A 30 8.64 -2.41 -5.11
CA TYR A 30 8.00 -3.49 -5.88
C TYR A 30 6.72 -3.01 -6.57
N HIS A 31 5.89 -2.21 -5.88
CA HIS A 31 4.70 -1.63 -6.48
C HIS A 31 5.04 -0.74 -7.69
N ALA A 32 6.11 0.05 -7.59
CA ALA A 32 6.58 0.90 -8.68
C ALA A 32 7.00 0.08 -9.90
N LEU A 33 7.85 -0.93 -9.69
CA LEU A 33 8.33 -1.80 -10.76
C LEU A 33 7.19 -2.59 -11.42
N LEU A 34 6.28 -3.16 -10.62
CA LEU A 34 5.13 -3.93 -11.13
C LEU A 34 4.13 -3.03 -11.87
N HIS A 35 3.96 -1.77 -11.46
CA HIS A 35 3.11 -0.82 -12.18
C HIS A 35 3.73 -0.36 -13.51
N GLY A 36 5.04 -0.56 -13.69
CA GLY A 36 5.78 -0.17 -14.90
C GLY A 36 6.61 1.10 -14.77
N VAL A 37 6.88 1.59 -13.55
CA VAL A 37 7.82 2.70 -13.35
C VAL A 37 9.21 2.27 -13.86
N PRO A 38 9.85 3.03 -14.76
CA PRO A 38 11.15 2.65 -15.29
C PRO A 38 12.18 2.46 -14.18
N HIS A 39 12.96 1.38 -14.25
CA HIS A 39 13.96 1.06 -13.22
C HIS A 39 15.01 2.17 -13.05
N GLU A 40 15.36 2.87 -14.13
CA GLU A 40 16.32 3.99 -14.12
C GLU A 40 15.75 5.17 -13.32
N HIS A 41 14.49 5.52 -13.56
CA HIS A 41 13.82 6.58 -12.83
C HIS A 41 13.68 6.26 -11.33
N LEU A 42 13.31 5.02 -11.01
CA LEU A 42 13.26 4.57 -9.62
C LEU A 42 14.64 4.65 -8.95
N TYR A 43 15.69 4.25 -9.65
CA TYR A 43 17.07 4.35 -9.16
C TYR A 43 17.50 5.81 -8.90
N GLU A 44 17.18 6.73 -9.81
CA GLU A 44 17.42 8.17 -9.63
C GLU A 44 16.71 8.71 -8.40
N LEU A 45 15.42 8.38 -8.20
CA LEU A 45 14.67 8.81 -7.03
C LEU A 45 15.29 8.28 -5.73
N ILE A 46 15.69 7.01 -5.70
CA ILE A 46 16.34 6.39 -4.54
C ILE A 46 17.65 7.10 -4.22
N THR A 47 18.52 7.29 -5.21
CA THR A 47 19.83 7.92 -5.04
C THR A 47 19.73 9.41 -4.70
N ALA A 48 18.66 10.08 -5.11
CA ALA A 48 18.33 11.44 -4.71
C ALA A 48 17.69 11.56 -3.31
N GLY A 49 17.60 10.47 -2.54
CA GLY A 49 17.03 10.47 -1.18
C GLY A 49 15.51 10.43 -1.12
N LYS A 50 14.83 10.16 -2.25
CA LYS A 50 13.37 10.05 -2.37
C LYS A 50 12.88 8.60 -2.35
N SER A 51 13.64 7.71 -1.71
CA SER A 51 13.35 6.27 -1.64
C SER A 51 11.99 5.93 -1.03
N MET A 52 11.41 6.79 -0.18
CA MET A 52 10.13 6.53 0.48
C MET A 52 8.99 7.44 -0.04
N SER A 53 9.26 8.19 -1.12
CA SER A 53 8.36 9.18 -1.72
C SER A 53 8.44 9.12 -3.25
N VAL A 54 8.42 7.91 -3.79
CA VAL A 54 8.30 7.67 -5.22
C VAL A 54 6.99 8.28 -5.74
N PHE A 55 7.10 9.04 -6.82
CA PHE A 55 5.97 9.61 -7.53
C PHE A 55 6.25 9.49 -9.02
N CYS A 56 5.20 9.26 -9.81
CA CYS A 56 5.30 9.17 -11.26
C CYS A 56 3.94 9.52 -11.87
N ASP A 57 3.96 10.26 -12.99
CA ASP A 57 2.73 10.56 -13.73
C ASP A 57 2.39 9.47 -14.76
N GLU A 58 3.41 8.78 -15.28
CA GLU A 58 3.28 7.70 -16.25
C GLU A 58 4.30 6.59 -15.97
N PRO A 59 3.89 5.46 -15.34
CA PRO A 59 2.54 5.14 -14.88
C PRO A 59 2.14 5.96 -13.64
N LYS A 60 0.84 6.08 -13.35
CA LYS A 60 0.32 6.99 -12.31
C LYS A 60 0.54 6.41 -10.91
N MET A 61 1.59 6.88 -10.24
CA MET A 61 1.95 6.42 -8.90
C MET A 61 2.17 7.56 -7.93
N TYR A 62 1.66 7.40 -6.71
CA TYR A 62 1.94 8.30 -5.60
C TYR A 62 2.20 7.52 -4.31
N THR A 63 3.20 7.94 -3.53
CA THR A 63 3.56 7.27 -2.29
C THR A 63 3.78 8.26 -1.16
N SER A 64 3.51 7.81 0.06
CA SER A 64 3.75 8.59 1.27
C SER A 64 4.22 7.70 2.40
N SER A 65 5.20 8.16 3.18
CA SER A 65 5.71 7.45 4.34
C SER A 65 4.86 7.66 5.61
N ILE A 66 3.85 8.52 5.54
CA ILE A 66 2.93 8.77 6.66
C ILE A 66 1.91 7.63 6.73
N VAL A 67 1.98 6.83 7.81
CA VAL A 67 1.04 5.74 8.09
C VAL A 67 -0.40 6.28 8.06
N GLY A 68 -1.27 5.63 7.27
CA GLY A 68 -2.66 6.05 7.09
C GLY A 68 -2.87 7.33 6.25
N GLY A 69 -1.84 8.15 6.07
CA GLY A 69 -1.92 9.42 5.33
C GLY A 69 -2.19 9.25 3.83
N ILE A 70 -1.85 8.09 3.26
CA ILE A 70 -2.09 7.79 1.84
C ILE A 70 -3.58 7.54 1.53
N ILE A 71 -4.32 7.02 2.51
CA ILE A 71 -5.73 6.60 2.37
C ILE A 71 -6.65 7.74 1.92
N PRO A 72 -6.70 8.90 2.60
CA PRO A 72 -7.58 10.00 2.18
C PRO A 72 -7.17 10.59 0.83
N ILE A 73 -5.88 10.51 0.46
CA ILE A 73 -5.40 10.98 -0.85
C ILE A 73 -5.92 10.05 -1.96
N ALA A 74 -5.82 8.74 -1.77
CA ALA A 74 -6.38 7.74 -2.69
C ALA A 74 -7.90 7.91 -2.85
N LEU A 75 -8.61 8.19 -1.75
CA LEU A 75 -10.04 8.49 -1.79
C LEU A 75 -10.36 9.73 -2.62
N GLY A 76 -9.61 10.82 -2.44
CA GLY A 76 -9.75 12.03 -3.25
C GLY A 76 -9.48 11.78 -4.73
N ALA A 77 -8.46 10.98 -5.05
CA ALA A 77 -8.17 10.58 -6.43
C ALA A 77 -9.33 9.78 -7.05
N ALA A 78 -9.92 8.83 -6.31
CA ALA A 78 -11.06 8.06 -6.79
C ALA A 78 -12.29 8.94 -7.03
N GLN A 79 -12.53 9.91 -6.15
CA GLN A 79 -13.58 10.91 -6.36
C GLN A 79 -13.32 11.75 -7.63
N ALA A 80 -12.08 12.13 -7.88
CA ALA A 80 -11.70 12.86 -9.09
C ALA A 80 -11.86 12.02 -10.37
N LEU A 81 -11.57 10.72 -10.34
CA LEU A 81 -11.82 9.82 -11.47
C LEU A 81 -13.32 9.74 -11.80
N LYS A 82 -14.16 9.63 -10.76
CA LYS A 82 -15.62 9.65 -10.95
C LYS A 82 -16.11 10.96 -11.56
N PHE A 83 -15.60 12.12 -11.12
CA PHE A 83 -15.98 13.41 -11.71
C PHE A 83 -15.54 13.59 -13.16
N LYS A 84 -14.54 12.82 -13.60
CA LYS A 84 -14.02 12.85 -14.97
C LYS A 84 -14.63 11.77 -15.86
N ASP A 85 -15.61 11.00 -15.36
CA ASP A 85 -16.17 9.83 -16.04
C ASP A 85 -15.08 8.88 -16.58
N SER A 86 -14.03 8.68 -15.78
CA SER A 86 -12.90 7.82 -16.14
C SER A 86 -13.19 6.36 -15.79
N ASP A 87 -12.84 5.45 -16.71
CA ASP A 87 -12.92 4.00 -16.49
C ASP A 87 -11.75 3.43 -15.64
N ASN A 88 -10.72 4.23 -15.38
CA ASN A 88 -9.59 3.84 -14.52
C ASN A 88 -10.00 3.70 -13.05
N LYS A 89 -9.20 2.92 -12.31
CA LYS A 89 -9.34 2.70 -10.87
C LYS A 89 -8.22 3.35 -10.05
N VAL A 90 -8.44 3.39 -8.74
CA VAL A 90 -7.41 3.71 -7.75
C VAL A 90 -7.15 2.48 -6.90
N TRP A 91 -5.88 2.09 -6.77
CA TRP A 91 -5.42 0.99 -5.93
C TRP A 91 -4.65 1.55 -4.73
N CYS A 92 -5.11 1.27 -3.52
CA CYS A 92 -4.51 1.74 -2.28
C CYS A 92 -3.93 0.59 -1.46
N PHE A 93 -2.60 0.47 -1.48
CA PHE A 93 -1.85 -0.56 -0.75
C PHE A 93 -1.55 -0.08 0.68
N ILE A 94 -1.97 -0.88 1.67
CA ILE A 94 -1.78 -0.60 3.09
C ILE A 94 -1.38 -1.86 3.86
N GLY A 95 -0.74 -1.70 5.02
CA GLY A 95 -0.45 -2.81 5.92
C GLY A 95 -1.62 -3.13 6.87
N ASP A 96 -1.61 -4.33 7.43
CA ASP A 96 -2.61 -4.83 8.39
C ASP A 96 -2.86 -3.89 9.59
N MET A 97 -1.82 -3.40 10.26
CA MET A 97 -1.99 -2.45 11.37
C MET A 97 -2.63 -1.13 10.89
N THR A 98 -2.37 -0.74 9.64
CA THR A 98 -3.00 0.48 9.08
C THR A 98 -4.48 0.25 8.82
N SER A 99 -4.91 -0.96 8.45
CA SER A 99 -6.33 -1.29 8.31
C SER A 99 -7.11 -1.29 9.63
N GLU A 100 -6.45 -1.32 10.79
CA GLU A 100 -7.10 -1.20 12.10
C GLU A 100 -7.31 0.27 12.52
N THR A 101 -6.90 1.24 11.68
CA THR A 101 -7.02 2.66 12.02
C THR A 101 -8.39 3.23 11.64
N GLY A 102 -8.88 4.20 12.41
CA GLY A 102 -10.15 4.88 12.13
C GLY A 102 -10.24 5.47 10.72
N VAL A 103 -9.13 6.01 10.20
CA VAL A 103 -9.08 6.57 8.84
C VAL A 103 -9.36 5.51 7.77
N PHE A 104 -8.93 4.27 7.96
CA PHE A 104 -9.28 3.19 7.04
C PHE A 104 -10.77 2.92 7.07
N HIS A 105 -11.40 2.78 8.25
CA HIS A 105 -12.82 2.47 8.34
C HIS A 105 -13.71 3.54 7.69
N GLU A 106 -13.39 4.82 7.87
CA GLU A 106 -14.12 5.92 7.23
C GLU A 106 -13.92 5.91 5.71
N ALA A 107 -12.67 5.79 5.25
CA ALA A 107 -12.32 5.83 3.83
C ALA A 107 -12.62 4.53 3.09
N TYR A 108 -12.90 3.44 3.80
CA TYR A 108 -13.46 2.22 3.25
C TYR A 108 -14.96 2.39 3.03
N LYS A 109 -15.71 2.88 4.03
CA LYS A 109 -17.17 3.03 3.94
C LYS A 109 -17.61 4.04 2.87
N TYR A 110 -17.01 5.23 2.86
CA TYR A 110 -17.40 6.33 1.98
C TYR A 110 -17.43 5.97 0.47
N PRO A 111 -16.35 5.42 -0.13
CA PRO A 111 -16.33 5.12 -1.56
C PRO A 111 -17.39 4.09 -1.96
N ARG A 112 -17.74 3.13 -1.10
CA ARG A 112 -18.80 2.15 -1.39
C ARG A 112 -20.18 2.82 -1.41
N CYS A 113 -20.47 3.69 -0.45
CA CYS A 113 -21.73 4.46 -0.44
C CYS A 113 -21.88 5.40 -1.66
N HIS A 114 -20.76 5.84 -2.22
CA HIS A 114 -20.73 6.78 -3.34
C HIS A 114 -20.32 6.14 -4.67
N ASN A 115 -20.19 4.81 -4.76
CA ASN A 115 -19.74 4.10 -5.98
C ASN A 115 -18.47 4.72 -6.58
N LEU A 116 -17.43 4.93 -5.75
CA LEU A 116 -16.13 5.43 -6.21
C LEU A 116 -15.23 4.26 -6.62
N PRO A 117 -14.38 4.42 -7.65
CA PRO A 117 -13.49 3.36 -8.14
C PRO A 117 -12.21 3.24 -7.29
N LEU A 118 -12.37 2.93 -5.99
CA LEU A 118 -11.26 2.75 -5.05
C LEU A 118 -11.17 1.30 -4.57
N GLU A 119 -10.07 0.64 -4.87
CA GLU A 119 -9.74 -0.71 -4.42
C GLU A 119 -8.68 -0.63 -3.31
N PHE A 120 -8.88 -1.40 -2.24
CA PHE A 120 -7.89 -1.55 -1.16
C PHE A 120 -7.16 -2.88 -1.30
N VAL A 121 -5.85 -2.85 -1.04
CA VAL A 121 -5.00 -4.03 -0.92
C VAL A 121 -4.39 -4.01 0.48
N ILE A 122 -4.75 -5.00 1.30
CA ILE A 122 -4.24 -5.16 2.67
C ILE A 122 -3.15 -6.23 2.65
N GLU A 123 -1.95 -5.82 3.04
CA GLU A 123 -0.77 -6.68 3.10
C GLU A 123 -0.48 -7.06 4.55
N ASP A 124 -0.76 -8.31 4.93
CA ASP A 124 -0.68 -8.76 6.31
C ASP A 124 0.56 -9.61 6.60
N ASN A 125 1.47 -9.10 7.43
CA ASN A 125 2.57 -9.88 7.99
C ASN A 125 2.53 -9.95 9.52
N ASP A 126 1.38 -9.62 10.10
CA ASP A 126 1.13 -9.50 11.54
C ASP A 126 2.12 -8.61 12.30
N MET A 127 2.80 -7.67 11.62
CA MET A 127 3.86 -6.85 12.22
C MET A 127 3.78 -5.39 11.78
N SER A 128 3.56 -4.49 12.74
CA SER A 128 3.83 -3.06 12.58
C SER A 128 5.21 -2.73 13.13
N THR A 129 6.20 -2.61 12.24
CA THR A 129 7.61 -2.46 12.61
C THR A 129 8.11 -3.65 13.45
N ASN A 130 8.20 -3.51 14.77
CA ASN A 130 8.57 -4.54 15.73
C ASN A 130 7.41 -4.96 16.65
N THR A 131 6.23 -4.39 16.46
CA THR A 131 5.05 -4.68 17.27
C THR A 131 4.16 -5.69 16.54
N PRO A 132 3.88 -6.87 17.12
CA PRO A 132 2.92 -7.80 16.55
C PRO A 132 1.51 -7.18 16.52
N THR A 133 0.85 -7.24 15.37
CA THR A 133 -0.47 -6.63 15.17
C THR A 133 -1.52 -7.37 15.99
N SER A 134 -1.54 -8.71 15.94
CA SER A 134 -2.46 -9.52 16.73
C SER A 134 -2.33 -9.25 18.22
N GLU A 135 -1.10 -9.18 18.76
CA GLU A 135 -0.88 -8.91 20.19
C GLU A 135 -1.40 -7.53 20.60
N THR A 136 -1.17 -6.51 19.77
CA THR A 136 -1.67 -5.14 20.01
C THR A 136 -3.18 -5.10 20.22
N TRP A 137 -3.90 -5.97 19.51
CA TRP A 137 -5.35 -6.09 19.55
C TRP A 137 -5.84 -7.29 20.35
N ASN A 138 -5.05 -7.83 21.29
CA ASN A 138 -5.42 -8.99 22.12
C ASN A 138 -5.91 -10.21 21.32
N ASN A 139 -5.33 -10.45 20.15
CA ASN A 139 -5.72 -11.47 19.18
C ASN A 139 -7.15 -11.30 18.64
N GLN A 140 -7.66 -10.07 18.62
CA GLN A 140 -8.97 -9.68 18.13
C GLN A 140 -8.85 -8.63 17.01
N LYS A 141 -8.07 -8.94 15.98
CA LYS A 141 -7.99 -8.12 14.75
C LYS A 141 -9.38 -7.99 14.13
N THR A 142 -9.66 -6.81 13.57
CA THR A 142 -10.93 -6.58 12.90
C THR A 142 -10.98 -7.46 11.65
N PRO A 143 -12.06 -8.22 11.40
CA PRO A 143 -12.21 -8.92 10.13
C PRO A 143 -12.09 -7.96 8.96
N HIS A 144 -11.21 -8.27 8.01
CA HIS A 144 -11.12 -7.47 6.80
C HIS A 144 -12.45 -7.55 6.03
N PRO A 145 -12.84 -6.49 5.30
CA PRO A 145 -14.04 -6.57 4.47
C PRO A 145 -13.91 -7.63 3.35
N GLU A 146 -15.03 -8.07 2.79
CA GLU A 146 -15.03 -9.12 1.75
C GLU A 146 -14.61 -8.60 0.36
N ASP A 147 -14.78 -7.30 0.10
CA ASP A 147 -14.52 -6.63 -1.18
C ASP A 147 -13.17 -5.90 -1.22
N VAL A 148 -12.19 -6.39 -0.46
CA VAL A 148 -10.80 -5.92 -0.51
C VAL A 148 -9.88 -7.05 -0.94
N PHE A 149 -8.77 -6.68 -1.58
CA PHE A 149 -7.70 -7.64 -1.82
C PHE A 149 -6.93 -7.84 -0.52
N TYR A 150 -6.81 -9.07 -0.08
CA TYR A 150 -6.12 -9.42 1.15
C TYR A 150 -5.22 -10.63 0.91
N TYR A 151 -4.02 -10.57 1.46
CA TYR A 151 -3.15 -11.73 1.59
C TYR A 151 -2.29 -11.60 2.84
N SER A 152 -1.95 -12.75 3.43
CA SER A 152 -0.98 -12.84 4.49
C SER A 152 0.35 -13.41 3.99
N TYR A 153 1.45 -13.04 4.65
CA TYR A 153 2.78 -13.50 4.33
C TYR A 153 3.70 -13.44 5.55
N GLU A 154 4.79 -14.23 5.52
CA GLU A 154 5.85 -14.15 6.51
C GLU A 154 7.02 -13.33 5.94
N ARG A 155 7.48 -12.33 6.70
CA ARG A 155 8.62 -11.51 6.27
C ARG A 155 9.93 -12.29 6.40
N VAL A 156 10.79 -12.21 5.38
CA VAL A 156 12.11 -12.86 5.37
C VAL A 156 13.17 -12.03 6.11
N TYR A 157 13.08 -10.71 5.99
CA TYR A 157 14.01 -9.75 6.57
C TYR A 157 13.32 -8.88 7.62
N PRO A 158 14.06 -8.45 8.67
CA PRO A 158 13.51 -7.56 9.69
C PRO A 158 13.14 -6.19 9.11
N HIS A 159 12.27 -5.45 9.81
CA HIS A 159 11.83 -4.11 9.39
C HIS A 159 12.99 -3.11 9.23
N HIS A 160 14.00 -3.20 10.11
CA HIS A 160 15.23 -2.41 10.06
C HIS A 160 16.38 -3.20 10.71
N GLY A 161 17.62 -2.93 10.26
CA GLY A 161 18.85 -3.48 10.83
C GLY A 161 19.22 -4.86 10.28
N THR A 162 20.33 -5.41 10.75
CA THR A 162 20.85 -6.73 10.35
C THR A 162 20.25 -7.89 11.17
N GLY A 163 19.22 -7.62 11.98
CA GLY A 163 18.63 -8.59 12.91
C GLY A 163 19.44 -8.81 14.20
N GLN A 164 20.62 -8.18 14.33
CA GLN A 164 21.40 -8.16 15.57
C GLN A 164 21.45 -6.74 16.14
N TRP A 165 21.04 -6.60 17.40
CA TRP A 165 21.21 -5.37 18.16
C TRP A 165 22.64 -5.31 18.68
N ILE A 166 23.45 -4.36 18.18
CA ILE A 166 24.74 -4.03 18.78
C ILE A 166 24.48 -2.89 19.77
N LEU A 167 24.38 -3.23 21.05
CA LEU A 167 24.43 -2.26 22.14
C LEU A 167 25.91 -2.00 22.44
N PHE A 168 26.36 -0.76 22.27
CA PHE A 168 27.65 -0.28 22.76
C PHE A 168 27.56 0.13 24.24
#